data_AF-A0A924A4B4-F1
#
_entry.id   AF-A0A924A4B4-F1
#
_cell.length_a   1.000
_cell.length_b   1.000
_cell.length_c   1.000
_cell.angle_alpha   90.00
_cell.angle_beta   90.00
_cell.angle_gamma   90.00
#
_symmetry.space_group_name_H-M   'P 1'
#
loop_
_entity.id
_entity.type
_entity.pdbx_description
1 polymer ?
#
loop_
_entity_poly.entity_id
_entity_poly.type
_entity_poly.pdbx_seq_one_letter_code
_entity_poly.pdbx_strand_id
1 'polypeptide(L)'
;MSFKREILPQHFAEKEQLSKDMASIGFLVTALPSNNPNIENTIIAVSIEGLNGDLRSLSLLVNWLEIHRGAINADRLIKMIWQLRKNERLICFWTACAKNILVDSRFKKLKKFYKSKRLDLLNIGTEFQLGRFGEDLRFEKSCLRVPANTLRNRPRDILSSSRLVKLHTTYRYRIMIGPSYRADQWALLEYSKNYTSSELARLSFSSFGSAWQAKQDFEVLSQAS
;
A
#
# COMPACT_ATOMS: atom_id res chain seq x y z
N MET A 1 0.67 10.08 -30.45
CA MET A 1 1.63 9.44 -29.51
C MET A 1 0.93 8.29 -28.80
N SER A 2 1.56 7.12 -28.69
CA SER A 2 0.99 5.98 -27.96
C SER A 2 1.03 6.24 -26.45
N PHE A 3 -0.09 5.98 -25.76
CA PHE A 3 -0.16 6.14 -24.31
C PHE A 3 0.80 5.15 -23.62
N LYS A 4 1.75 5.66 -22.82
CA LYS A 4 2.64 4.83 -22.00
C LYS A 4 2.20 4.90 -20.55
N ARG A 5 1.90 3.73 -19.98
CA ARG A 5 1.46 3.59 -18.60
C ARG A 5 2.62 3.79 -17.63
N GLU A 6 2.44 4.71 -16.68
CA GLU A 6 3.31 4.87 -15.52
C GLU A 6 2.93 3.86 -14.43
N ILE A 7 3.94 3.33 -13.72
CA ILE A 7 3.76 2.34 -12.65
C ILE A 7 4.18 2.91 -11.30
N LEU A 8 5.27 3.67 -11.28
CA LEU A 8 5.75 4.39 -10.10
C LEU A 8 5.36 5.86 -10.20
N PRO A 9 5.12 6.55 -9.07
CA PRO A 9 5.07 8.00 -9.07
C PRO A 9 6.44 8.57 -9.44
N GLN A 10 6.47 9.84 -9.88
CA GLN A 10 7.73 10.55 -10.14
C GLN A 10 8.59 10.62 -8.88
N HIS A 11 7.96 10.91 -7.74
CA HIS A 11 8.58 10.91 -6.42
C HIS A 11 7.62 10.27 -5.41
N PHE A 12 8.17 9.51 -4.47
CA PHE A 12 7.41 9.08 -3.29
C PHE A 12 7.27 10.24 -2.32
N ALA A 13 6.16 10.28 -1.58
CA ALA A 13 6.00 11.23 -0.49
C ALA A 13 7.03 10.94 0.61
N GLU A 14 7.57 12.00 1.22
CA GLU A 14 8.55 11.91 2.30
C GLU A 14 8.13 12.84 3.45
N LYS A 15 8.59 12.53 4.67
CA LYS A 15 8.49 13.43 5.84
C LYS A 15 7.06 13.91 6.10
N GLU A 16 6.84 15.24 6.06
CA GLU A 16 5.55 15.86 6.34
C GLU A 16 4.48 15.41 5.35
N GLN A 17 4.80 15.36 4.05
CA GLN A 17 3.84 14.92 3.05
C GLN A 17 3.45 13.45 3.26
N LEU A 18 4.42 12.60 3.63
CA LEU A 18 4.12 11.22 3.97
C LEU A 18 3.21 11.12 5.20
N SER A 19 3.43 11.93 6.22
CA SER A 19 2.59 11.97 7.42
C SER A 19 1.14 12.36 7.10
N LYS A 20 0.95 13.35 6.21
CA LYS A 20 -0.38 13.75 5.71
C LYS A 20 -1.05 12.63 4.92
N ASP A 21 -0.29 11.93 4.08
CA ASP A 21 -0.81 10.81 3.29
C ASP A 21 -1.18 9.62 4.18
N MET A 22 -0.34 9.28 5.16
CA MET A 22 -0.59 8.27 6.18
C MET A 22 -1.88 8.57 6.95
N ALA A 23 -2.05 9.80 7.43
CA ALA A 23 -3.26 10.23 8.12
C ALA A 23 -4.51 10.00 7.26
N SER A 24 -4.44 10.34 5.97
CA SER A 24 -5.56 10.19 5.04
C SER A 24 -5.95 8.72 4.80
N ILE A 25 -4.97 7.81 4.70
CA ILE A 25 -5.24 6.38 4.52
C ILE A 25 -5.54 5.64 5.84
N GLY A 26 -5.69 6.37 6.95
CA GLY A 26 -6.23 5.84 8.20
C GLY A 26 -5.20 5.54 9.30
N PHE A 27 -3.97 6.03 9.18
CA PHE A 27 -3.01 5.98 10.29
C PHE A 27 -3.36 7.07 11.31
N LEU A 28 -3.41 6.75 12.60
CA LEU A 28 -3.59 7.76 13.65
C LEU A 28 -2.26 8.44 13.98
N VAL A 29 -1.84 9.32 13.07
CA VAL A 29 -0.66 10.18 13.22
C VAL A 29 -1.09 11.65 13.33
N THR A 30 -0.25 12.47 13.97
CA THR A 30 -0.52 13.90 14.17
C THR A 30 -0.20 14.69 12.89
N ALA A 31 -1.06 14.61 11.88
CA ALA A 31 -0.95 15.37 10.64
C ALA A 31 -2.33 15.70 10.05
N LEU A 32 -2.42 16.79 9.30
CA LEU A 32 -3.61 17.10 8.52
C LEU A 32 -3.68 16.16 7.31
N PRO A 33 -4.78 15.41 7.11
CA PRO A 33 -4.82 14.39 6.06
C PRO A 33 -4.80 15.01 4.66
N SER A 34 -3.98 14.45 3.77
CA SER A 34 -4.01 14.77 2.33
C SER A 34 -5.36 14.39 1.71
N ASN A 35 -5.74 15.05 0.62
CA ASN A 35 -6.96 14.68 -0.09
C ASN A 35 -6.76 13.39 -0.92
N ASN A 36 -7.36 12.29 -0.44
CA ASN A 36 -7.50 11.02 -1.16
C ASN A 36 -6.20 10.53 -1.86
N PRO A 37 -5.04 10.46 -1.16
CA PRO A 37 -3.78 10.06 -1.74
C PRO A 37 -3.82 8.60 -2.24
N ASN A 38 -2.86 8.22 -3.06
CA ASN A 38 -2.81 6.85 -3.55
C ASN A 38 -2.29 5.89 -2.48
N ILE A 39 -3.14 4.95 -2.07
CA ILE A 39 -2.85 3.95 -1.02
C ILE A 39 -1.55 3.18 -1.27
N GLU A 40 -1.34 2.62 -2.47
CA GLU A 40 -0.12 1.84 -2.76
C GLU A 40 1.15 2.70 -2.74
N ASN A 41 1.08 3.93 -3.24
CA ASN A 41 2.20 4.86 -3.17
C ASN A 41 2.56 5.17 -1.71
N THR A 42 1.56 5.45 -0.87
CA THR A 42 1.75 5.77 0.55
C THR A 42 2.33 4.58 1.30
N ILE A 43 1.75 3.38 1.21
CA ILE A 43 2.28 2.22 1.95
C ILE A 43 3.70 1.82 1.51
N ILE A 44 4.05 2.03 0.24
CA ILE A 44 5.42 1.84 -0.23
C ILE A 44 6.33 2.92 0.36
N ALA A 45 5.95 4.19 0.32
CA ALA A 45 6.72 5.28 0.90
C ALA A 45 6.99 5.04 2.41
N VAL A 46 5.96 4.65 3.17
CA VAL A 46 6.11 4.27 4.59
C VAL A 46 7.07 3.10 4.76
N SER A 47 7.01 2.09 3.89
CA SER A 47 7.94 0.95 3.97
C SER A 47 9.39 1.36 3.69
N ILE A 48 9.62 2.29 2.75
CA ILE A 48 10.96 2.80 2.44
C ILE A 48 11.49 3.60 3.64
N GLU A 49 10.73 4.56 4.16
CA GLU A 49 11.13 5.38 5.32
C GLU A 49 11.35 4.50 6.56
N GLY A 50 10.46 3.54 6.79
CA GLY A 50 10.54 2.65 7.94
C GLY A 50 11.73 1.68 7.90
N LEU A 51 12.08 1.16 6.72
CA LEU A 51 13.26 0.31 6.56
C LEU A 51 14.59 1.08 6.67
N ASN A 52 14.55 2.40 6.49
CA ASN A 52 15.67 3.31 6.67
C ASN A 52 15.85 3.81 8.12
N GLY A 53 15.02 3.35 9.06
CA GLY A 53 15.22 3.58 10.49
C GLY A 53 13.97 3.99 11.26
N ASP A 54 12.91 4.44 10.58
CA ASP A 54 11.65 4.78 11.27
C ASP A 54 10.80 3.53 11.59
N LEU A 55 11.23 2.82 12.63
CA LEU A 55 10.53 1.62 13.11
C LEU A 55 9.12 1.91 13.62
N ARG A 56 8.81 3.17 13.99
CA ARG A 56 7.46 3.55 14.42
C ARG A 56 6.51 3.54 13.22
N SER A 57 6.89 4.19 12.13
CA SER A 57 6.09 4.21 10.90
C SER A 57 5.99 2.81 10.29
N LEU A 58 7.07 2.02 10.35
CA LEU A 58 7.05 0.62 9.91
C LEU A 58 6.09 -0.23 10.76
N SER A 59 6.10 -0.04 12.08
CA SER A 59 5.17 -0.70 13.00
C SER A 59 3.72 -0.37 12.64
N LEU A 60 3.39 0.90 12.41
CA LEU A 60 2.05 1.29 11.99
C LEU A 60 1.66 0.65 10.65
N LEU A 61 2.59 0.60 9.69
CA LEU A 61 2.33 -0.04 8.39
C LEU A 61 1.97 -1.52 8.56
N VAL A 62 2.71 -2.26 9.39
CA VAL A 62 2.42 -3.67 9.63
C VAL A 62 1.00 -3.85 10.21
N ASN A 63 0.61 -3.03 11.19
CA ASN A 63 -0.76 -3.04 11.73
C ASN A 63 -1.80 -2.66 10.66
N TRP A 64 -1.50 -1.67 9.81
CA TRP A 64 -2.37 -1.25 8.71
C TRP A 64 -2.60 -2.38 7.71
N LEU A 65 -1.54 -3.12 7.34
CA LEU A 65 -1.64 -4.28 6.44
C LEU A 65 -2.50 -5.39 7.06
N GLU A 66 -2.38 -5.66 8.36
CA GLU A 66 -3.20 -6.65 9.05
C GLU A 66 -4.70 -6.32 8.95
N ILE A 67 -5.07 -5.05 9.10
CA ILE A 67 -6.47 -4.58 9.10
C ILE A 67 -7.00 -4.39 7.67
N HIS A 68 -6.22 -3.80 6.77
CA HIS A 68 -6.70 -3.29 5.48
C HIS A 68 -6.18 -4.01 4.24
N ARG A 69 -5.52 -5.18 4.38
CA ARG A 69 -5.07 -6.00 3.23
C ARG A 69 -6.13 -6.24 2.15
N GLY A 70 -7.41 -6.27 2.52
CA GLY A 70 -8.53 -6.43 1.60
C GLY A 70 -8.69 -5.28 0.61
N ALA A 71 -8.23 -4.07 0.95
CA ALA A 71 -8.36 -2.87 0.13
C ALA A 71 -7.13 -2.55 -0.74
N ILE A 72 -6.09 -3.38 -0.69
CA ILE A 72 -4.86 -3.18 -1.47
C ILE A 72 -5.08 -3.68 -2.90
N ASN A 73 -4.74 -2.85 -3.90
CA ASN A 73 -4.68 -3.25 -5.29
C ASN A 73 -3.40 -4.09 -5.52
N ALA A 74 -3.56 -5.42 -5.42
CA ALA A 74 -2.43 -6.34 -5.44
C ALA A 74 -1.63 -6.31 -6.74
N ASP A 75 -2.29 -6.21 -7.91
CA ASP A 75 -1.59 -6.14 -9.20
C ASP A 75 -0.69 -4.90 -9.27
N ARG A 76 -1.20 -3.76 -8.81
CA ARG A 76 -0.43 -2.51 -8.75
C ARG A 76 0.76 -2.65 -7.81
N LEU A 77 0.52 -3.07 -6.57
CA LEU A 77 1.57 -3.24 -5.57
C LEU A 77 2.69 -4.15 -6.09
N ILE A 78 2.35 -5.31 -6.66
CA ILE A 78 3.31 -6.27 -7.20
C ILE A 78 4.17 -5.63 -8.31
N LYS A 79 3.56 -4.87 -9.23
CA LYS A 79 4.28 -4.17 -10.30
C LYS A 79 5.23 -3.11 -9.75
N MET A 80 4.81 -2.35 -8.73
CA MET A 80 5.65 -1.34 -8.10
C MET A 80 6.86 -1.97 -7.40
N ILE A 81 6.64 -3.00 -6.57
CA ILE A 81 7.75 -3.71 -5.89
C ILE A 81 8.72 -4.34 -6.90
N TRP A 82 8.21 -4.88 -8.02
CA TRP A 82 9.06 -5.42 -9.09
C TRP A 82 9.95 -4.37 -9.76
N GLN A 83 9.44 -3.14 -9.94
CA GLN A 83 10.25 -2.04 -10.46
C GLN A 83 11.31 -1.57 -9.45
N LEU A 84 10.98 -1.64 -8.17
CA LEU A 84 11.88 -1.30 -7.06
C LEU A 84 12.82 -2.46 -6.66
N ARG A 85 12.96 -3.49 -7.49
CA ARG A 85 13.72 -4.72 -7.16
C ARG A 85 15.22 -4.54 -6.90
N LYS A 86 15.76 -3.35 -7.07
CA LYS A 86 17.14 -3.02 -6.67
C LYS A 86 17.26 -2.78 -5.17
N ASN A 87 16.17 -2.43 -4.48
CA ASN A 87 16.15 -2.27 -3.04
C ASN A 87 15.88 -3.62 -2.37
N GLU A 88 16.95 -4.29 -1.94
CA GLU A 88 16.89 -5.64 -1.38
C GLU A 88 16.03 -5.72 -0.10
N ARG A 89 16.22 -4.78 0.83
CA ARG A 89 15.48 -4.72 2.10
C ARG A 89 13.98 -4.56 1.86
N LEU A 90 13.60 -3.72 0.89
CA LEU A 90 12.20 -3.50 0.53
C LEU A 90 11.54 -4.77 -0.01
N ILE A 91 12.20 -5.48 -0.93
CA ILE A 91 11.65 -6.73 -1.48
C ILE A 91 11.55 -7.80 -0.38
N CYS A 92 12.57 -7.91 0.46
CA CYS A 92 12.57 -8.85 1.58
C CYS A 92 11.39 -8.57 2.53
N PHE A 93 11.18 -7.31 2.91
CA PHE A 93 10.05 -6.89 3.73
C PHE A 93 8.69 -7.25 3.10
N TRP A 94 8.46 -6.87 1.84
CA TRP A 94 7.19 -7.14 1.18
C TRP A 94 6.98 -8.64 0.89
N THR A 95 8.05 -9.41 0.64
CA THR A 95 7.99 -10.87 0.51
C THR A 95 7.61 -11.52 1.85
N ALA A 96 8.18 -11.05 2.96
CA ALA A 96 7.84 -11.50 4.30
C ALA A 96 6.39 -11.18 4.66
N CYS A 97 5.95 -9.94 4.42
CA CYS A 97 4.56 -9.52 4.60
C CYS A 97 3.61 -10.37 3.74
N ALA A 98 3.96 -10.64 2.48
CA ALA A 98 3.16 -11.49 1.61
C ALA A 98 2.98 -12.90 2.17
N LYS A 99 4.01 -13.45 2.83
CA LYS A 99 4.00 -14.80 3.38
C LYS A 99 3.01 -14.94 4.54
N ASN A 100 3.04 -14.00 5.49
CA ASN A 100 2.43 -14.17 6.81
C ASN A 100 1.31 -13.16 7.13
N ILE A 101 1.31 -11.98 6.51
CA ILE A 101 0.37 -10.89 6.82
C ILE A 101 -0.69 -10.79 5.72
N LEU A 102 -0.24 -10.71 4.47
CA LEU A 102 -1.09 -10.64 3.28
C LEU A 102 -1.41 -12.04 2.76
N VAL A 103 -1.87 -12.93 3.65
CA VAL A 103 -2.16 -14.35 3.35
C VAL A 103 -3.40 -14.45 2.45
N ASP A 104 -3.21 -14.06 1.19
CA ASP A 104 -4.25 -13.92 0.18
C ASP A 104 -3.66 -14.35 -1.18
N SER A 105 -4.48 -15.03 -1.98
CA SER A 105 -4.09 -15.58 -3.27
C SER A 105 -3.59 -14.51 -4.25
N ARG A 106 -4.07 -13.26 -4.12
CA ARG A 106 -3.69 -12.11 -4.94
C ARG A 106 -2.20 -11.78 -4.83
N PHE A 107 -1.56 -12.07 -3.69
CA PHE A 107 -0.13 -11.78 -3.44
C PHE A 107 0.80 -12.98 -3.70
N LYS A 108 0.32 -14.07 -4.30
CA LYS A 108 1.13 -15.28 -4.58
C LYS A 108 2.43 -14.99 -5.34
N LYS A 109 2.43 -14.04 -6.27
CA LYS A 109 3.65 -13.66 -7.02
C LYS A 109 4.67 -12.97 -6.11
N LEU A 110 4.22 -12.11 -5.19
CA LEU A 110 5.09 -11.35 -4.28
C LEU A 110 5.88 -12.28 -3.34
N LYS A 111 5.28 -13.40 -2.91
CA LYS A 111 5.95 -14.44 -2.10
C LYS A 111 7.22 -15.03 -2.73
N LYS A 112 7.41 -14.84 -4.05
CA LYS A 112 8.52 -15.41 -4.82
C LYS A 112 9.63 -14.40 -5.15
N PHE A 113 9.46 -13.12 -4.78
CA PHE A 113 10.36 -12.05 -5.21
C PHE A 113 11.71 -12.09 -4.48
N TYR A 114 11.72 -12.49 -3.21
CA TYR A 114 12.94 -12.67 -2.44
C TYR A 114 13.24 -14.15 -2.20
N LYS A 115 14.46 -14.59 -2.52
CA LYS A 115 14.93 -15.98 -2.32
C LYS A 115 16.31 -16.08 -1.69
N SER A 116 16.91 -14.94 -1.33
CA SER A 116 18.26 -14.90 -0.76
C SER A 116 18.22 -15.25 0.74
N LYS A 117 19.38 -15.12 1.41
CA LYS A 117 19.52 -15.34 2.84
C LYS A 117 18.57 -14.45 3.63
N ARG A 118 18.14 -14.91 4.81
CA ARG A 118 17.28 -14.10 5.69
C ARG A 118 18.01 -12.79 6.04
N LEU A 119 17.27 -11.68 6.01
CA LEU A 119 17.79 -10.38 6.43
C LEU A 119 17.26 -10.04 7.82
N ASP A 120 18.09 -9.33 8.57
CA ASP A 120 17.69 -8.76 9.84
C ASP A 120 17.07 -7.38 9.62
N LEU A 121 15.95 -7.09 10.30
CA LEU A 121 15.35 -5.77 10.26
C LEU A 121 16.26 -4.71 10.92
N LEU A 122 16.81 -5.05 12.08
CA LEU A 122 17.73 -4.19 12.81
C LEU A 122 19.14 -4.30 12.21
N ASN A 123 19.83 -3.17 12.12
CA ASN A 123 21.22 -3.15 11.63
C ASN A 123 22.20 -3.75 12.64
N ILE A 124 21.87 -3.70 13.94
CA ILE A 124 22.73 -4.14 15.04
C ILE A 124 21.85 -4.78 16.13
N GLY A 125 22.39 -5.79 16.82
CA GLY A 125 21.77 -6.37 18.01
C GLY A 125 20.66 -7.38 17.76
N THR A 126 20.43 -7.79 16.51
CA THR A 126 19.37 -8.73 16.14
C THR A 126 19.49 -10.06 16.88
N GLU A 127 20.67 -10.67 16.90
CA GLU A 127 20.88 -11.97 17.59
C GLU A 127 20.56 -11.89 19.09
N PHE A 128 21.01 -10.82 19.76
CA PHE A 128 20.73 -10.61 21.17
C PHE A 128 19.22 -10.46 21.43
N GLN A 129 18.55 -9.63 20.63
CA GLN A 129 17.11 -9.40 20.77
C GLN A 129 16.29 -10.66 20.46
N LEU A 130 16.69 -11.44 19.45
CA LEU A 130 16.06 -12.72 19.11
C LEU A 130 16.27 -13.76 20.22
N GLY A 131 17.47 -13.85 20.79
CA GLY A 131 17.74 -14.75 21.91
C GLY A 131 16.92 -14.39 23.16
N ARG A 132 16.67 -13.10 23.39
CA ARG A 132 15.93 -12.62 24.57
C ARG A 132 14.42 -12.69 24.42
N PHE A 133 13.88 -12.32 23.26
CA PHE A 133 12.44 -12.12 23.07
C PHE A 133 11.83 -13.03 22.00
N GLY A 134 12.64 -13.79 21.27
CA GLY A 134 12.18 -14.56 20.11
C GLY A 134 11.88 -13.68 18.90
N GLU A 135 11.29 -14.30 17.87
CA GLU A 135 10.89 -13.64 16.63
C GLU A 135 9.45 -13.12 16.71
N ASP A 136 9.15 -12.00 16.05
CA ASP A 136 7.80 -11.49 15.88
C ASP A 136 6.97 -12.49 15.06
N LEU A 137 5.83 -12.92 15.60
CA LEU A 137 4.94 -13.91 14.98
C LEU A 137 4.52 -13.52 13.55
N ARG A 138 4.42 -12.22 13.24
CA ARG A 138 4.05 -11.75 11.90
C ARG A 138 5.16 -11.98 10.88
N PHE A 139 6.39 -12.23 11.31
CA PHE A 139 7.57 -12.46 10.46
C PHE A 139 8.22 -13.83 10.66
N GLU A 140 7.70 -14.64 11.60
CA GLU A 140 8.23 -15.97 11.89
C GLU A 140 8.37 -16.83 10.62
N LYS A 141 9.52 -17.49 10.49
CA LYS A 141 9.86 -18.35 9.34
C LYS A 141 9.82 -17.62 7.99
N SER A 142 9.78 -16.29 7.97
CA SER A 142 9.85 -15.51 6.73
C SER A 142 11.30 -15.19 6.35
N CYS A 143 11.50 -14.51 5.21
CA CYS A 143 12.82 -14.05 4.80
C CYS A 143 13.34 -12.85 5.61
N LEU A 144 12.48 -12.18 6.39
CA LEU A 144 12.88 -11.09 7.27
C LEU A 144 12.83 -11.58 8.72
N ARG A 145 13.92 -11.36 9.46
CA ARG A 145 14.02 -11.61 10.89
C ARG A 145 13.70 -10.33 11.64
N VAL A 146 12.65 -10.39 12.44
CA VAL A 146 12.21 -9.27 13.27
C VAL A 146 12.14 -9.75 14.71
N PRO A 147 12.98 -9.24 15.63
CA PRO A 147 12.84 -9.60 17.04
C PRO A 147 11.48 -9.16 17.57
N ALA A 148 10.88 -9.96 18.45
CA ALA A 148 9.62 -9.60 19.09
C ALA A 148 9.75 -8.25 19.81
N ASN A 149 8.64 -7.51 19.91
CA ASN A 149 8.57 -6.15 20.44
C ASN A 149 9.29 -5.04 19.65
N THR A 150 10.06 -5.37 18.60
CA THR A 150 10.68 -4.37 17.72
C THR A 150 9.63 -3.54 16.97
N LEU A 151 8.68 -4.22 16.34
CA LEU A 151 7.55 -3.58 15.66
C LEU A 151 6.33 -3.70 16.56
N ARG A 152 5.91 -2.61 17.18
CA ARG A 152 4.82 -2.65 18.15
C ARG A 152 3.51 -3.12 17.49
N ASN A 153 2.76 -3.98 18.19
CA ASN A 153 1.41 -4.37 17.78
C ASN A 153 0.40 -3.41 18.46
N ARG A 154 -0.19 -2.50 17.67
CA ARG A 154 -1.13 -1.47 18.11
C ARG A 154 -2.19 -1.23 17.02
N PRO A 155 -3.14 -2.15 16.85
CA PRO A 155 -4.19 -2.00 15.84
C PRO A 155 -5.09 -0.79 16.12
N ARG A 156 -5.18 -0.34 17.38
CA ARG A 156 -5.93 0.87 17.78
C ARG A 156 -5.36 2.17 17.20
N ASP A 157 -4.11 2.17 16.76
CA ASP A 157 -3.46 3.33 16.13
C ASP A 157 -3.81 3.40 14.63
N ILE A 158 -4.72 2.55 14.15
CA ILE A 158 -5.21 2.48 12.78
C ILE A 158 -6.74 2.58 12.78
N LEU A 159 -7.31 3.38 11.88
CA LEU A 159 -8.75 3.52 11.73
C LEU A 159 -9.40 2.20 11.28
N SER A 160 -10.62 1.93 11.74
CA SER A 160 -11.41 0.82 11.21
C SER A 160 -11.83 1.08 9.75
N SER A 161 -12.07 0.02 8.97
CA SER A 161 -12.60 0.15 7.61
C SER A 161 -13.90 0.98 7.55
N SER A 162 -14.80 0.81 8.53
CA SER A 162 -16.07 1.57 8.60
C SER A 162 -15.89 3.08 8.77
N ARG A 163 -14.79 3.51 9.39
CA ARG A 163 -14.43 4.92 9.49
C ARG A 163 -13.72 5.38 8.22
N LEU A 164 -12.78 4.59 7.72
CA LEU A 164 -11.96 4.95 6.57
C LEU A 164 -12.77 5.11 5.28
N VAL A 165 -13.82 4.29 5.05
CA VAL A 165 -14.73 4.45 3.90
C VAL A 165 -15.45 5.80 3.85
N LYS A 166 -15.59 6.49 5.00
CA LYS A 166 -16.21 7.83 5.06
C LYS A 166 -15.23 8.94 4.72
N LEU A 167 -13.93 8.69 4.88
CA LEU A 167 -12.88 9.70 4.76
C LEU A 167 -12.11 9.60 3.44
N HIS A 168 -12.05 8.41 2.85
CA HIS A 168 -11.21 8.12 1.69
C HIS A 168 -12.03 7.49 0.57
N THR A 169 -12.37 8.29 -0.44
CA THR A 169 -13.25 7.90 -1.56
C THR A 169 -12.72 6.69 -2.33
N THR A 170 -11.43 6.65 -2.64
CA THR A 170 -10.83 5.49 -3.30
C THR A 170 -10.94 4.23 -2.45
N TYR A 171 -10.69 4.32 -1.14
CA TYR A 171 -10.88 3.20 -0.23
C TYR A 171 -12.33 2.70 -0.26
N ARG A 172 -13.31 3.62 -0.22
CA ARG A 172 -14.74 3.29 -0.32
C ARG A 172 -15.06 2.50 -1.58
N TYR A 173 -14.64 2.96 -2.76
CA TYR A 173 -14.90 2.23 -4.00
C TYR A 173 -14.20 0.87 -4.05
N ARG A 174 -13.01 0.73 -3.45
CA ARG A 174 -12.34 -0.57 -3.37
C ARG A 174 -13.07 -1.56 -2.48
N ILE A 175 -13.79 -1.09 -1.46
CA ILE A 175 -14.69 -1.95 -0.66
C ILE A 175 -15.92 -2.34 -1.48
N MET A 176 -16.51 -1.42 -2.26
CA MET A 176 -17.73 -1.69 -3.03
C MET A 176 -17.51 -2.57 -4.27
N ILE A 177 -16.47 -2.29 -5.04
CA ILE A 177 -16.20 -2.92 -6.35
C ILE A 177 -15.12 -4.00 -6.26
N GLY A 178 -14.28 -3.92 -5.23
CA GLY A 178 -13.04 -4.69 -5.12
C GLY A 178 -11.80 -3.85 -5.51
N PRO A 179 -10.63 -4.15 -4.92
CA PRO A 179 -9.43 -3.33 -5.06
C PRO A 179 -8.78 -3.49 -6.44
N SER A 180 -9.23 -2.67 -7.38
CA SER A 180 -8.89 -2.73 -8.80
C SER A 180 -8.66 -1.33 -9.36
N TYR A 181 -8.06 -1.23 -10.56
CA TYR A 181 -7.95 0.05 -11.25
C TYR A 181 -9.31 0.68 -11.53
N ARG A 182 -10.34 -0.13 -11.75
CA ARG A 182 -11.71 0.35 -11.99
C ARG A 182 -12.27 1.08 -10.76
N ALA A 183 -12.04 0.55 -9.56
CA ALA A 183 -12.44 1.24 -8.34
C ALA A 183 -11.75 2.60 -8.19
N ASP A 184 -10.45 2.67 -8.50
CA ASP A 184 -9.68 3.92 -8.46
C ASP A 184 -10.18 4.93 -9.50
N GLN A 185 -10.51 4.47 -10.70
CA GLN A 185 -11.08 5.30 -11.77
C GLN A 185 -12.45 5.87 -11.38
N TRP A 186 -13.32 5.05 -10.79
CA TRP A 186 -14.64 5.49 -10.33
C TRP A 186 -14.53 6.51 -9.21
N ALA A 187 -13.60 6.32 -8.27
CA ALA A 187 -13.32 7.30 -7.24
C ALA A 187 -12.88 8.66 -7.79
N LEU A 188 -12.06 8.66 -8.85
CA LEU A 188 -11.63 9.88 -9.53
C LEU A 188 -12.79 10.55 -10.29
N LEU A 189 -13.66 9.77 -10.92
CA LEU A 189 -14.84 10.30 -11.64
C LEU A 189 -15.90 10.87 -10.68
N GLU A 190 -16.03 10.33 -9.46
CA GLU A 190 -16.87 10.94 -8.41
C GLU A 190 -16.33 12.32 -8.01
N TYR A 191 -15.01 12.50 -7.99
CA TYR A 191 -14.39 13.80 -7.72
C TYR A 191 -14.55 14.79 -8.88
N SER A 192 -14.33 14.36 -10.12
CA SER A 192 -14.55 15.18 -11.31
C SER A 192 -14.96 14.35 -12.51
N LYS A 193 -16.16 14.65 -13.02
CA LYS A 193 -16.71 14.04 -14.24
C LYS A 193 -15.98 14.49 -15.52
N ASN A 194 -15.18 15.56 -15.43
CA ASN A 194 -14.56 16.20 -16.59
C ASN A 194 -13.22 15.59 -16.98
N TYR A 195 -12.69 14.63 -16.21
CA TYR A 195 -11.43 13.98 -16.58
C TYR A 195 -11.53 13.33 -17.98
N THR A 196 -10.54 13.60 -18.81
CA THR A 196 -10.33 12.84 -20.04
C THR A 196 -9.89 11.41 -19.72
N SER A 197 -10.10 10.47 -20.65
CA SER A 197 -9.67 9.07 -20.45
C SER A 197 -8.15 8.95 -20.24
N SER A 198 -7.36 9.84 -20.85
CA SER A 198 -5.91 9.90 -20.68
C SER A 198 -5.51 10.37 -19.28
N GLU A 199 -6.16 11.43 -18.76
CA GLU A 199 -5.92 11.90 -17.40
C GLU A 199 -6.33 10.86 -16.37
N LEU A 200 -7.51 10.26 -16.55
CA LEU A 200 -8.02 9.21 -15.69
C LEU A 200 -7.06 8.00 -15.65
N ALA A 201 -6.52 7.60 -16.81
CA ALA A 201 -5.54 6.54 -16.89
C ALA A 201 -4.23 6.88 -16.16
N ARG A 202 -3.74 8.13 -16.30
CA ARG A 202 -2.53 8.58 -15.62
C ARG A 202 -2.72 8.63 -14.10
N LEU A 203 -3.80 9.26 -13.63
CA LEU A 203 -4.09 9.44 -12.20
C LEU A 203 -4.35 8.11 -11.47
N SER A 204 -5.01 7.16 -12.13
CA SER A 204 -5.27 5.81 -11.58
C SER A 204 -4.14 4.80 -11.86
N PHE A 205 -3.09 5.21 -12.60
CA PHE A 205 -1.99 4.36 -13.05
C PHE A 205 -2.50 3.14 -13.83
N SER A 206 -3.57 3.29 -14.60
CA SER A 206 -4.21 2.24 -15.40
C SER A 206 -3.79 2.30 -16.87
N SER A 207 -4.31 1.38 -17.68
CA SER A 207 -4.26 1.54 -19.14
C SER A 207 -5.33 2.53 -19.62
N PHE A 208 -5.08 3.14 -20.79
CA PHE A 208 -6.05 4.01 -21.46
C PHE A 208 -7.38 3.30 -21.74
N GLY A 209 -7.35 2.09 -22.31
CA GLY A 209 -8.56 1.34 -22.65
C GLY A 209 -9.45 1.07 -21.43
N SER A 210 -8.86 0.71 -20.29
CA SER A 210 -9.62 0.53 -19.04
C SER A 210 -10.25 1.84 -18.55
N ALA A 211 -9.52 2.97 -18.65
CA ALA A 211 -10.04 4.27 -18.23
C ALA A 211 -11.15 4.77 -19.14
N TRP A 212 -11.01 4.57 -20.46
CA TRP A 212 -12.04 4.90 -21.44
C TRP A 212 -13.33 4.13 -21.17
N GLN A 213 -13.23 2.81 -20.96
CA GLN A 213 -14.39 1.97 -20.64
C GLN A 213 -15.05 2.39 -19.32
N ALA A 214 -14.25 2.63 -18.26
CA ALA A 214 -14.81 3.06 -16.97
C ALA A 214 -15.54 4.40 -17.07
N LYS A 215 -15.05 5.35 -17.90
CA LYS A 215 -15.71 6.63 -18.14
C LYS A 215 -17.05 6.45 -18.86
N GLN A 216 -17.10 5.64 -19.91
CA GLN A 216 -18.35 5.34 -20.63
C GLN A 216 -19.39 4.72 -19.69
N ASP A 217 -19.00 3.71 -18.90
CA ASP A 217 -19.91 3.07 -17.94
C ASP A 217 -20.43 4.04 -16.88
N PHE A 218 -19.57 4.98 -16.42
CA PHE A 218 -19.94 5.99 -15.45
C PHE A 218 -20.91 7.04 -16.03
N GLU A 219 -20.74 7.42 -17.30
CA GLU A 219 -21.65 8.32 -18.02
C GLU A 219 -23.04 7.70 -18.16
N VAL A 220 -23.14 6.42 -18.52
CA VAL A 220 -24.42 5.68 -18.59
C VAL A 220 -25.17 5.73 -17.27
N LEU A 221 -24.48 5.46 -16.15
CA LEU A 221 -25.11 5.48 -14.83
C LEU A 221 -25.47 6.89 -14.36
N SER A 222 -24.66 7.89 -14.74
CA SER A 222 -24.93 9.30 -14.41
C SER A 222 -26.16 9.84 -15.14
N GLN A 223 -26.52 9.27 -16.29
CA GLN A 223 -27.74 9.64 -17.04
C GLN A 223 -28.99 8.93 -16.53
N ALA A 224 -28.82 7.80 -15.84
CA ALA A 224 -29.92 7.02 -15.25
C ALA A 224 -30.30 7.47 -13.82
N SER A 225 -29.55 8.43 -13.25
CA SER A 225 -29.73 8.99 -11.90
C SER A 225 -30.43 10.35 -11.96
#